data_AF-A0A450UVQ7-F1
#
_entry.id   AF-A0A450UVQ7-F1
#
_cell.length_a   1.000
_cell.length_b   1.000
_cell.length_c   1.000
_cell.angle_alpha   90.00
_cell.angle_beta   90.00
_cell.angle_gamma   90.00
#
_symmetry.space_group_name_H-M   'P 1'
#
loop_
_entity.id
_entity.type
_entity.pdbx_description
1 polymer ?
#
loop_
_entity_poly.entity_id
_entity_poly.type
_entity_poly.pdbx_seq_one_letter_code
_entity_poly.pdbx_strand_id
1 'polypeptide(L)'
;MDEADIDVGSKFEEDMRNFLEDAHELLVLFTPWGLERPYVWTEIGAAWIRRIPIIVVLHGLTQKEFQSQPNAPVFLKKRNIIRLNDIDQYFGQLGMRVTAPGEN
;
A
#
# COMPACT_ATOMS: atom_id res chain seq x y z
N MET A 1 -1.53 -12.29 -26.90
CA MET A 1 -1.85 -13.57 -26.27
C MET A 1 -2.44 -13.22 -24.93
N ASP A 2 -3.76 -13.05 -24.93
CA ASP A 2 -4.62 -12.79 -23.77
C ASP A 2 -5.16 -14.14 -23.32
N GLU A 3 -4.81 -14.60 -22.11
CA GLU A 3 -5.57 -15.66 -21.39
C GLU A 3 -5.10 -15.92 -19.95
N ALA A 4 -4.42 -14.98 -19.27
CA ALA A 4 -3.91 -15.20 -17.91
C ALA A 4 -4.62 -14.42 -16.78
N ASP A 5 -5.53 -13.47 -17.09
CA ASP A 5 -5.78 -12.35 -16.16
C ASP A 5 -7.07 -12.43 -15.32
N ILE A 6 -8.01 -13.35 -15.60
CA ILE A 6 -9.36 -13.28 -14.98
C ILE A 6 -9.48 -14.15 -13.72
N ASP A 7 -8.84 -15.32 -13.67
CA ASP A 7 -8.98 -16.26 -12.55
C ASP A 7 -8.00 -15.97 -11.39
N VAL A 8 -6.81 -15.44 -11.71
CA VAL A 8 -5.82 -15.01 -10.69
C VAL A 8 -6.26 -13.71 -10.01
N GLY A 9 -6.80 -12.75 -10.77
CA GLY A 9 -7.21 -11.45 -10.23
C GLY A 9 -8.35 -11.56 -9.23
N SER A 10 -9.39 -12.34 -9.55
CA SER A 10 -10.59 -12.47 -8.71
C SER A 10 -10.30 -13.06 -7.33
N LYS A 11 -9.51 -14.14 -7.29
CA LYS A 11 -9.14 -14.81 -6.03
C LYS A 11 -8.19 -13.95 -5.20
N PHE A 12 -7.26 -13.26 -5.85
CA PHE A 12 -6.34 -12.34 -5.19
C PHE A 12 -7.06 -11.15 -4.53
N GLU A 13 -8.05 -10.56 -5.21
CA GLU A 13 -8.84 -9.45 -4.65
C GLU A 13 -9.68 -9.89 -3.44
N GLU A 14 -10.26 -11.09 -3.47
CA GLU A 14 -11.03 -11.65 -2.35
C GLU A 14 -10.14 -11.96 -1.15
N ASP A 15 -9.00 -12.61 -1.39
CA ASP A 15 -7.99 -12.89 -0.36
C ASP A 15 -7.48 -11.58 0.26
N MET A 16 -7.16 -10.55 -0.54
CA MET A 16 -6.71 -9.27 0.00
C MET A 16 -7.80 -8.58 0.82
N ARG A 17 -9.06 -8.62 0.37
CA ARG A 17 -10.17 -8.06 1.15
C ARG A 17 -10.28 -8.70 2.52
N ASN A 18 -10.15 -10.03 2.60
CA ASN A 18 -10.18 -10.78 3.86
C ASN A 18 -8.98 -10.40 4.74
N PHE A 19 -7.76 -10.33 4.18
CA PHE A 19 -6.58 -9.88 4.94
C PHE A 19 -6.72 -8.46 5.48
N LEU A 20 -7.31 -7.56 4.70
CA LEU A 20 -7.54 -6.18 5.11
C LEU A 20 -8.62 -6.06 6.21
N GLU A 21 -9.39 -7.12 6.55
CA GLU A 21 -10.39 -7.06 7.64
C GLU A 21 -9.71 -7.03 9.00
N ASP A 22 -8.67 -7.83 9.15
CA ASP A 22 -7.95 -7.98 10.42
C ASP A 22 -6.68 -7.11 10.49
N ALA A 23 -6.32 -6.44 9.39
CA ALA A 23 -5.13 -5.61 9.29
C ALA A 23 -5.27 -4.30 10.09
N HIS A 24 -4.22 -3.97 10.85
CA HIS A 24 -4.14 -2.71 11.59
C HIS A 24 -3.52 -1.58 10.78
N GLU A 25 -2.72 -1.91 9.76
CA GLU A 25 -2.10 -1.00 8.81
C GLU A 25 -1.74 -1.75 7.51
N LEU A 26 -1.71 -1.03 6.38
CA LEU A 26 -1.33 -1.56 5.08
C LEU A 26 -0.02 -0.92 4.62
N LEU A 27 1.01 -1.74 4.39
CA LEU A 27 2.25 -1.31 3.74
C LEU A 27 2.24 -1.69 2.26
N VAL A 28 2.46 -0.72 1.37
CA VAL A 28 2.41 -0.92 -0.08
C VAL A 28 3.76 -0.56 -0.69
N LEU A 29 4.36 -1.50 -1.41
CA LEU A 29 5.61 -1.28 -2.14
C LEU A 29 5.31 -0.88 -3.60
N PHE A 30 5.78 0.31 -4.00
CA PHE A 30 5.77 0.75 -5.38
C PHE A 30 7.16 0.66 -6.00
N THR A 31 7.19 0.11 -7.21
CA THR A 31 8.33 0.11 -8.12
C THR A 31 7.92 0.79 -9.42
N PRO A 32 8.85 1.19 -10.30
CA PRO A 32 8.49 1.76 -11.60
C PRO A 32 7.51 0.88 -12.38
N TRP A 33 7.74 -0.44 -12.36
CA TRP A 33 6.89 -1.44 -13.01
C TRP A 33 5.51 -1.60 -12.34
N GLY A 34 5.44 -1.43 -11.02
CA GLY A 34 4.21 -1.56 -10.25
C GLY A 34 3.22 -0.42 -10.49
N LEU A 35 3.71 0.78 -10.85
CA LEU A 35 2.86 1.94 -11.12
C LEU A 35 2.06 1.83 -12.42
N GLU A 36 2.53 1.01 -13.36
CA GLU A 36 1.88 0.81 -14.66
C GLU A 36 0.73 -0.21 -14.59
N ARG A 37 0.56 -0.92 -13.46
CA ARG A 37 -0.47 -1.96 -13.32
C ARG A 37 -1.78 -1.38 -12.75
N PRO A 38 -2.91 -1.50 -13.48
CA PRO A 38 -4.17 -0.83 -13.13
C PRO A 38 -4.85 -1.37 -11.86
N TYR A 39 -4.69 -2.66 -11.53
CA TYR A 39 -5.40 -3.32 -10.44
C TYR A 39 -4.94 -2.93 -9.02
N VAL A 40 -3.73 -2.38 -8.89
CA VAL A 40 -3.13 -2.00 -7.59
C VAL A 40 -3.96 -0.94 -6.87
N TRP A 41 -4.71 -0.10 -7.59
CA TRP A 41 -5.43 1.02 -6.99
C TRP A 41 -6.74 0.62 -6.30
N THR A 42 -7.41 -0.43 -6.77
CA THR A 42 -8.69 -0.90 -6.24
C THR A 42 -8.55 -1.32 -4.78
N GLU A 43 -7.53 -2.12 -4.49
CA GLU A 43 -7.30 -2.68 -3.16
C GLU A 43 -6.83 -1.63 -2.16
N ILE A 44 -5.98 -0.69 -2.61
CA ILE A 44 -5.58 0.46 -1.79
C ILE A 44 -6.80 1.36 -1.48
N GLY A 45 -7.76 1.43 -2.40
CA GLY A 45 -9.06 2.05 -2.14
C GLY A 45 -9.86 1.36 -1.03
N ALA A 46 -9.84 0.02 -0.95
CA ALA A 46 -10.51 -0.73 0.12
C ALA A 46 -9.89 -0.44 1.50
N ALA A 47 -8.56 -0.40 1.59
CA ALA A 47 -7.87 -0.02 2.82
C ALA A 47 -8.19 1.42 3.25
N TRP A 48 -8.34 2.35 2.29
CA TRP A 48 -8.75 3.73 2.58
C TRP A 48 -10.17 3.81 3.15
N ILE A 49 -11.12 3.03 2.62
CA ILE A 49 -12.49 2.95 3.15
C ILE A 49 -12.50 2.42 4.59
N ARG A 50 -11.63 1.45 4.92
CA ARG A 50 -11.48 0.91 6.28
C ARG A 50 -10.77 1.84 7.27
N ARG A 51 -10.26 2.99 6.81
CA ARG A 51 -9.56 4.00 7.63
C ARG A 51 -8.31 3.47 8.36
N ILE A 52 -7.74 2.36 7.91
CA ILE A 52 -6.45 1.89 8.42
C ILE A 52 -5.31 2.73 7.82
N PRO A 53 -4.19 2.94 8.53
CA PRO A 53 -3.03 3.63 7.99
C PRO A 53 -2.50 2.94 6.74
N ILE A 54 -2.16 3.72 5.72
CA ILE A 54 -1.51 3.23 4.49
C ILE A 54 -0.10 3.84 4.43
N ILE A 55 0.91 2.98 4.37
CA ILE A 55 2.32 3.32 4.33
C ILE A 55 2.84 3.02 2.94
N VAL A 56 3.27 4.06 2.23
CA VAL A 56 3.77 3.93 0.86
C VAL A 56 5.28 3.77 0.92
N VAL A 57 5.80 2.68 0.38
CA VAL A 57 7.23 2.41 0.25
C VAL A 57 7.64 2.48 -1.21
N LEU A 58 8.68 3.26 -1.51
CA LEU A 58 9.18 3.46 -2.87
C LEU A 58 10.50 2.74 -3.09
N HIS A 59 10.58 1.93 -4.14
CA HIS A 59 11.83 1.31 -4.60
C HIS A 59 12.11 1.71 -6.06
N GLY A 60 13.26 2.32 -6.31
CA GLY A 60 13.61 2.82 -7.64
C GLY A 60 12.74 4.00 -8.12
N LEU A 61 12.03 4.66 -7.20
CA LEU A 61 11.16 5.80 -7.46
C LEU A 61 11.43 6.93 -6.46
N THR A 62 11.40 8.16 -6.95
CA THR A 62 11.34 9.34 -6.11
C THR A 62 9.89 9.65 -5.69
N GLN A 63 9.75 10.36 -4.58
CA GLN A 63 8.43 10.84 -4.13
C GLN A 63 7.75 11.73 -5.18
N LYS A 64 8.54 12.55 -5.89
CA LYS A 64 8.03 13.40 -6.96
C LYS A 64 7.46 12.58 -8.11
N GLU A 65 8.18 11.56 -8.59
CA GLU A 65 7.69 10.67 -9.65
C GLU A 65 6.39 9.97 -9.23
N PHE A 66 6.32 9.45 -8.00
CA PHE A 66 5.10 8.85 -7.46
C PHE A 66 3.93 9.85 -7.40
N GLN A 67 4.17 11.06 -6.90
CA GLN A 67 3.14 12.11 -6.79
C GLN A 67 2.70 12.68 -8.15
N SER A 68 3.57 12.63 -9.15
CA SER A 68 3.27 13.03 -10.53
C SER A 68 2.43 12.00 -11.28
N GLN A 69 2.24 10.79 -10.75
CA GLN A 69 1.43 9.78 -11.43
C GLN A 69 -0.03 10.22 -11.57
N PRO A 70 -0.57 10.30 -12.80
CA PRO A 70 -1.91 10.82 -13.05
C PRO A 70 -3.00 9.93 -12.43
N ASN A 71 -2.76 8.62 -12.40
CA ASN A 71 -3.73 7.63 -11.93
C ASN A 71 -3.61 7.33 -10.43
N ALA A 72 -2.56 7.82 -9.76
CA ALA A 72 -2.39 7.60 -8.33
C ALA A 72 -3.48 8.38 -7.54
N PRO A 73 -4.28 7.71 -6.70
CA PRO A 73 -5.31 8.35 -5.91
C PRO A 73 -4.77 9.50 -5.07
N VAL A 74 -5.47 10.63 -5.08
CA VAL A 74 -5.07 11.86 -4.36
C VAL A 74 -4.88 11.61 -2.86
N PHE A 75 -5.65 10.69 -2.29
CA PHE A 75 -5.56 10.35 -0.87
C PHE A 75 -4.24 9.67 -0.50
N LEU A 76 -3.53 9.04 -1.46
CA LEU A 76 -2.21 8.42 -1.24
C LEU A 76 -1.08 9.42 -1.35
N LYS A 77 -1.21 10.41 -2.23
CA LYS A 77 -0.18 11.44 -2.43
C LYS A 77 0.11 12.27 -1.17
N LYS A 78 -0.81 12.26 -0.20
CA LYS A 78 -0.73 12.97 1.09
C LYS A 78 -0.30 12.08 2.28
N ARG A 79 0.06 10.82 2.06
CA ARG A 79 0.41 9.86 3.13
C ARG A 79 1.91 9.82 3.43
N ASN A 80 2.27 9.06 4.46
CA ASN A 80 3.65 8.74 4.78
C ASN A 80 4.25 7.93 3.62
N ILE A 81 5.16 8.58 2.91
CA ILE A 81 5.92 8.00 1.80
C ILE A 81 7.35 7.83 2.29
N ILE A 82 7.84 6.61 2.21
CA ILE A 82 9.16 6.19 2.69
C ILE A 82 9.91 5.59 1.51
N ARG A 83 11.20 5.86 1.38
CA ARG A 83 12.04 5.11 0.42
C ARG A 83 12.38 3.77 1.05
N LEU A 84 12.47 2.71 0.25
CA LEU A 84 12.79 1.37 0.76
C LEU A 84 14.09 1.36 1.58
N ASN A 85 15.10 2.13 1.19
CA ASN A 85 16.36 2.25 1.94
C ASN A 85 16.22 2.92 3.32
N ASP A 86 15.09 3.57 3.59
CA ASP A 86 14.77 4.25 4.84
C ASP A 86 13.68 3.47 5.65
N ILE A 87 13.35 2.23 5.24
CA ILE A 87 12.23 1.44 5.82
C ILE A 87 12.41 1.10 7.30
N ASP A 88 13.67 1.02 7.78
CA ASP A 88 13.99 0.75 9.18
C ASP A 88 13.37 1.78 10.13
N GLN A 89 13.22 3.04 9.68
CA GLN A 89 12.56 4.08 10.45
C GLN A 89 11.10 3.72 10.74
N TYR A 90 10.41 3.15 9.75
CA TYR A 90 9.03 2.71 9.92
C TYR A 90 8.94 1.47 10.81
N PHE A 91 9.83 0.49 10.67
CA PHE A 91 9.83 -0.67 11.56
C PHE A 91 10.12 -0.29 13.01
N GLY A 92 11.00 0.68 13.25
CA GLY A 92 11.19 1.25 14.59
C GLY A 92 9.91 1.88 15.15
N GLN A 93 9.21 2.69 14.34
CA GLN A 93 7.93 3.29 14.74
C GLN A 93 6.82 2.25 14.96
N LEU A 94 6.75 1.23 14.11
CA LEU A 94 5.80 0.13 14.24
C LEU A 94 6.07 -0.68 15.51
N GLY A 95 7.34 -0.98 15.80
CA GLY A 95 7.74 -1.65 17.03
C GLY A 95 7.27 -0.89 18.27
N MET A 96 7.39 0.44 18.29
CA MET A 96 6.84 1.26 19.37
C MET A 96 5.31 1.17 19.47
N ARG A 97 4.57 1.19 18.34
CA ARG A 97 3.10 1.09 18.34
C ARG A 97 2.60 -0.27 18.84
N VAL A 98 3.30 -1.36 18.50
CA VAL A 98 2.92 -2.72 18.90
C VAL A 98 3.29 -3.02 20.35
N THR A 99 4.37 -2.41 20.87
CA THR A 99 4.84 -2.63 22.25
C THR A 99 4.30 -1.61 23.25
N ALA A 100 3.78 -0.47 22.79
CA ALA A 100 3.07 0.45 23.65
C ALA A 100 1.81 -0.24 24.20
N PRO A 101 1.63 -0.31 25.53
CA PRO A 101 0.37 -0.79 26.09
C PRO A 101 -0.75 0.15 25.63
N GLY A 102 -1.73 -0.40 24.91
CA GLY A 102 -2.88 0.39 24.46
C GLY A 102 -3.54 1.05 25.66
N GLU A 103 -3.71 2.37 25.60
CA GLU A 103 -4.65 3.06 26.48
C GLU A 103 -6.05 2.51 26.16
N ASN A 104 -6.59 1.71 27.08
CA ASN A 104 -7.99 1.25 27.08
C ASN A 104 -8.95 2.43 27.23
#